data_AF-A0A7J2GXT1-F1
#
_entry.id   AF-A0A7J2GXT1-F1
#
_cell.length_a   1.000
_cell.length_b   1.000
_cell.length_c   1.000
_cell.angle_alpha   90.00
_cell.angle_beta   90.00
_cell.angle_gamma   90.00
#
_symmetry.space_group_name_H-M   'P 1'
#
loop_
_entity.id
_entity.type
_entity.pdbx_description
1 polymer ?
#
loop_
_entity_poly.entity_id
_entity_poly.type
_entity_poly.pdbx_seq_one_letter_code
_entity_poly.pdbx_strand_id
1 'polypeptide(L)' 'MPRFKEADARIFKNVFVCRKCKTKLRADPQKVRLGKVKCRKCGSRSLRPKHKAFKGV' A
#
# COMPACT_ATOMS: atom_id res chain seq x y z
N MET A 1 -15.84 -17.57 4.26
CA MET A 1 -15.39 -16.52 5.20
C MET A 1 -16.26 -15.28 5.02
N PRO A 2 -16.93 -14.78 6.07
CA PRO A 2 -17.67 -13.54 6.00
C PRO A 2 -16.71 -12.38 5.66
N ARG A 3 -17.02 -11.63 4.61
CA ARG A 3 -16.21 -10.47 4.18
C ARG A 3 -16.59 -9.26 5.04
N PHE A 4 -15.95 -9.15 6.22
CA PHE A 4 -16.14 -7.99 7.08
C PHE A 4 -15.52 -6.74 6.46
N LYS A 5 -16.35 -5.73 6.14
CA LYS A 5 -15.91 -4.43 5.59
C LYS A 5 -14.81 -3.76 6.44
N GLU A 6 -14.84 -4.01 7.74
CA GLU A 6 -13.89 -3.45 8.70
C GLU A 6 -12.49 -4.10 8.63
N ALA A 7 -12.44 -5.42 8.40
CA ALA A 7 -11.18 -6.12 8.19
C ALA A 7 -10.48 -5.63 6.92
N ASP A 8 -11.25 -5.35 5.87
CA ASP A 8 -10.73 -4.74 4.64
C ASP A 8 -10.12 -3.36 4.84
N ALA A 9 -10.77 -2.52 5.65
CA ALA A 9 -10.24 -1.22 5.99
C ALA A 9 -8.90 -1.34 6.73
N ARG A 10 -8.75 -2.28 7.66
CA ARG A 10 -7.47 -2.49 8.39
C ARG A 10 -6.33 -2.94 7.47
N ILE A 11 -6.64 -3.79 6.49
CA ILE A 11 -5.64 -4.47 5.65
C ILE A 11 -5.24 -3.63 4.43
N PHE A 12 -6.16 -2.87 3.84
CA PHE A 12 -5.98 -2.23 2.55
C PHE A 12 -6.04 -0.70 2.57
N LYS A 13 -6.77 -0.08 3.51
CA LYS A 13 -6.91 1.38 3.55
C LYS A 13 -5.56 2.03 3.83
N ASN A 14 -5.09 2.87 2.91
CA ASN A 14 -3.84 3.64 3.01
C ASN A 14 -2.57 2.77 3.16
N VAL A 15 -2.62 1.48 2.84
CA VAL A 15 -1.46 0.58 2.92
C VAL A 15 -0.78 0.50 1.55
N PHE A 16 0.50 0.88 1.53
CA PHE A 16 1.38 0.81 0.38
C PHE A 16 2.49 -0.20 0.62
N VAL A 17 2.93 -0.84 -0.45
CA VAL A 17 4.05 -1.76 -0.48
C VAL A 17 5.12 -1.15 -1.36
N CYS A 18 6.35 -1.09 -0.89
CA CYS A 18 7.44 -0.67 -1.76
C CYS A 18 7.77 -1.75 -2.79
N ARG A 19 8.05 -1.35 -4.04
CA ARG A 19 8.46 -2.27 -5.11
C ARG A 19 9.86 -2.87 -4.91
N LYS A 20 10.78 -2.13 -4.27
CA LYS A 20 12.15 -2.59 -3.97
C LYS A 20 12.22 -3.39 -2.68
N CYS A 21 11.94 -2.73 -1.55
CA CYS A 21 12.12 -3.28 -0.20
C CYS A 21 10.97 -4.24 0.23
N LYS A 22 9.89 -4.36 -0.56
CA LYS A 22 8.63 -5.08 -0.24
C LYS A 22 8.01 -4.72 1.12
N THR A 23 8.51 -3.68 1.77
CA THR A 23 8.07 -3.22 3.09
C THR A 23 6.71 -2.55 2.96
N LYS A 24 5.84 -2.83 3.93
CA LYS A 24 4.51 -2.22 4.05
C LYS A 24 4.64 -0.89 4.80
N LEU A 25 3.95 0.12 4.34
CA LEU A 25 3.84 1.42 5.00
C LEU A 25 2.42 1.95 4.87
N ARG A 26 1.99 2.69 5.89
CA ARG A 26 0.76 3.48 5.81
C ARG A 26 1.13 4.90 5.43
N ALA A 27 0.52 5.40 4.36
CA ALA A 27 0.76 6.75 3.87
C ALA A 27 -0.49 7.32 3.20
N ASP A 28 -0.52 8.64 3.11
CA ASP A 28 -1.59 9.34 2.42
C ASP A 28 -1.49 9.12 0.89
N PRO A 29 -2.57 8.70 0.21
CA PRO A 29 -2.54 8.41 -1.22
C PRO A 29 -2.18 9.63 -2.09
N GLN A 30 -2.55 10.85 -1.68
CA GLN A 30 -2.17 12.06 -2.43
C GLN A 30 -0.66 12.27 -2.33
N LYS A 31 -0.07 12.12 -1.13
CA LYS A 31 1.39 12.25 -0.95
C LYS A 31 2.18 11.17 -1.69
N VAL A 32 1.63 9.94 -1.79
CA VAL A 32 2.25 8.86 -2.57
C VAL A 32 2.17 9.14 -4.07
N ARG A 33 1.03 9.61 -4.59
CA ARG A 33 0.89 10.03 -6.00
C ARG A 33 1.83 11.18 -6.36
N LEU A 34 2.02 12.12 -5.44
CA LEU A 34 2.96 13.23 -5.59
C LEU A 34 4.44 12.83 -5.38
N GLY A 35 4.75 11.55 -5.13
CA GLY A 35 6.13 11.07 -4.92
C GLY A 35 6.82 11.61 -3.67
N LYS A 36 6.08 12.22 -2.74
CA LYS A 36 6.62 12.83 -1.51
C LYS A 36 6.92 11.80 -0.42
N VAL A 37 6.39 10.58 -0.54
CA VAL A 37 6.58 9.50 0.44
C VAL A 37 7.72 8.59 0.00
N LYS A 38 8.67 8.35 0.91
CA LYS A 38 9.82 7.45 0.71
C LYS A 38 9.62 6.14 1.51
N CYS A 39 10.09 4.98 1.00
CA CYS A 39 10.20 3.74 1.80
C CYS A 39 11.13 4.04 2.99
N ARG A 40 10.66 3.82 4.22
CA ARG A 40 11.46 4.03 5.45
C ARG A 40 12.76 3.20 5.48
N LYS A 41 12.78 2.07 4.75
CA LYS A 41 13.90 1.12 4.74
C LYS A 41 14.93 1.37 3.63
N CYS A 42 14.51 1.80 2.44
CA CYS A 42 15.39 1.91 1.27
C CYS A 42 15.35 3.28 0.58
N GLY A 43 14.61 4.24 1.12
CA GLY A 43 14.48 5.59 0.55
C GLY A 43 13.74 5.69 -0.78
N SER A 44 13.40 4.57 -1.43
CA SER A 44 12.77 4.59 -2.75
C SER A 44 11.33 5.13 -2.71
N ARG A 45 10.96 5.89 -3.75
CA ARG A 45 9.63 6.48 -3.95
C ARG A 45 8.67 5.57 -4.72
N SER A 46 9.16 4.41 -5.17
CA SER A 46 8.41 3.43 -5.95
C SER A 46 7.50 2.61 -5.03
N LEU A 47 6.37 3.20 -4.67
CA LEU A 47 5.34 2.61 -3.80
C LEU A 47 4.16 2.14 -4.64
N ARG A 48 3.65 0.95 -4.36
CA ARG A 48 2.40 0.44 -4.94
C ARG A 48 1.31 0.35 -3.86
N PRO A 49 0.06 0.72 -4.15
CA PRO A 49 -1.05 0.42 -3.26
C PRO A 49 -1.20 -1.10 -3.08
N LYS A 50 -1.55 -1.53 -1.87
CA LYS A 50 -1.88 -2.93 -1.60
C LYS A 50 -3.33 -3.15 -2.04
N HIS A 51 -3.53 -3.80 -3.19
CA HIS A 51 -4.85 -4.13 -3.69
C HIS A 51 -5.40 -5.40 -3.03
N LYS A 52 -6.73 -5.41 -2.86
CA LYS A 52 -7.52 -6.56 -2.38
C LYS A 52 -7.74 -7.62 -3.47
N ALA A 53 -7.80 -7.21 -4.73
CA ALA A 53 -8.05 -8.10 -5.84
C ALA A 53 -6.75 -8.67 -6.41
N PHE A 54 -6.62 -10.00 -6.38
CA PHE A 54 -5.76 -10.75 -7.28
C PHE A 54 -6.26 -10.45 -8.70
N LYS A 55 -5.50 -9.72 -9.52
CA LYS A 55 -5.75 -9.67 -10.97
C LYS A 55 -5.18 -10.97 -11.56
N GLY A 56 -5.87 -12.08 -11.31
CA GLY A 56 -5.77 -13.27 -12.13
C GLY A 56 -6.81 -13.12 -13.23
N VAL A 57 -6.35 -13.20 -14.47
CA VAL A 57 -7.18 -13.27 -15.69
C VAL A 57 -8.22 -14.37 -15.56
#